data_AF-A0A2E4S4N1-F1
#
_entry.id   AF-A0A2E4S4N1-F1
#
_cell.length_a   1.000
_cell.length_b   1.000
_cell.length_c   1.000
_cell.angle_alpha   90.00
_cell.angle_beta   90.00
_cell.angle_gamma   90.00
#
_symmetry.space_group_name_H-M   'P 1'
#
loop_
_entity.id
_entity.type
_entity.pdbx_description
1 polymer ?
#
loop_
_entity_poly.entity_id
_entity_poly.type
_entity_poly.pdbx_seq_one_letter_code
_entity_poly.pdbx_strand_id
1 'polypeptide(L)'
;MSQQLINRSTDLKRLVDEGYAVRVEDGHLVVEEIPYLDSGGNIRRGTFVCPLDATAEGTVPPSRHVMSFAGETPCDRKGRPLAALGPTSPTIKRLGELNLRCGFSNKPREANGRRGYRDYYEKVTTYEAIILSEVHAIDPTASSRVGALPPSASENDPFVFPDSASARAGISQLSKLFKGEIVALIGLGGTGSYILDHVSKAPVDEIWLFDGDKFYPHNAFRSPGAPARSELQPPPHKVEYHARRYAQMKNSIIPHPISLCADNIHHLDGATFAFVSMDAGPAKAKVIAKLEAMQLAFVDVGMGLHLGSRGIGGTLRAVLSTHETRDAIRPHIPLNNSGEDEIYTANIQVSDMNSLNADMAIQLWKAHRRFYASFGEPVWIYQVETHTMIREAA
;
A
#
# COMPACT_ATOMS: atom_id res chain seq x y z
N MET A 1 5.34 14.84 14.60
CA MET A 1 5.43 16.26 15.00
C MET A 1 4.98 17.21 13.89
N SER A 2 5.30 16.96 12.61
CA SER A 2 4.91 17.80 11.46
C SER A 2 3.39 18.06 11.36
N GLN A 3 2.55 17.02 11.45
CA GLN A 3 1.10 17.17 11.32
C GLN A 3 0.46 18.03 12.44
N GLN A 4 0.99 17.94 13.66
CA GLN A 4 0.51 18.76 14.78
C GLN A 4 0.82 20.25 14.56
N LEU A 5 2.00 20.56 14.01
CA LEU A 5 2.38 21.94 13.68
C LEU A 5 1.49 22.50 12.55
N ILE A 6 1.24 21.71 11.50
CA ILE A 6 0.34 22.08 10.41
C ILE A 6 -1.07 22.37 10.95
N ASN A 7 -1.62 21.49 11.78
CA ASN A 7 -2.98 21.65 12.31
C ASN A 7 -3.13 22.84 13.27
N ARG A 8 -2.06 23.24 13.96
CA ARG A 8 -2.07 24.37 14.90
C ARG A 8 -1.79 25.71 14.22
N SER A 9 -1.11 25.70 13.07
CA SER A 9 -0.76 26.92 12.33
C SER A 9 -1.85 27.23 11.30
N THR A 10 -2.56 28.35 11.49
CA THR A 10 -3.72 28.71 10.66
C THR A 10 -3.38 28.89 9.19
N ASP A 11 -2.19 29.41 8.87
CA ASP A 11 -1.68 29.59 7.51
C ASP A 11 -1.35 28.27 6.80
N LEU A 12 -0.66 27.35 7.48
CA LEU A 12 -0.34 26.02 6.94
C LEU A 12 -1.60 25.16 6.81
N LYS A 13 -2.48 25.19 7.81
CA LYS A 13 -3.78 24.52 7.74
C LYS A 13 -4.60 25.01 6.56
N ARG A 14 -4.61 26.32 6.31
CA ARG A 14 -5.30 26.89 5.15
C ARG A 14 -4.75 26.38 3.82
N LEU A 15 -3.43 26.25 3.67
CA LEU A 15 -2.85 25.63 2.48
C LEU A 15 -3.35 24.18 2.31
N VAL A 16 -3.35 23.38 3.36
CA VAL A 16 -3.88 22.00 3.29
C VAL A 16 -5.37 21.97 2.95
N ASP A 17 -6.18 22.81 3.61
CA ASP A 17 -7.63 22.87 3.42
C ASP A 17 -8.00 23.35 2.00
N GLU A 18 -7.17 24.22 1.38
CA GLU A 18 -7.32 24.63 -0.03
C GLU A 18 -6.77 23.59 -1.03
N GLY A 19 -6.22 22.48 -0.56
CA GLY A 19 -5.83 21.33 -1.38
C GLY A 19 -4.35 21.32 -1.81
N TYR A 20 -3.48 22.11 -1.19
CA TYR A 20 -2.04 22.03 -1.44
C TYR A 20 -1.43 20.80 -0.78
N ALA A 21 -0.50 20.16 -1.48
CA ALA A 21 0.32 19.08 -0.96
C ALA A 21 1.43 19.65 -0.05
N VAL A 22 1.13 19.80 1.24
CA VAL A 22 2.01 20.47 2.22
C VAL A 22 2.58 19.45 3.22
N ARG A 23 3.89 19.50 3.44
CA ARG A 23 4.55 18.80 4.55
C ARG A 23 5.64 19.65 5.19
N VAL A 24 6.05 19.24 6.39
CA VAL A 24 7.17 19.84 7.13
C VAL A 24 8.26 18.79 7.29
N GLU A 25 9.46 19.09 6.81
CA GLU A 25 10.63 18.20 6.78
C GLU A 25 11.89 18.98 7.19
N ASP A 26 12.65 18.46 8.17
CA ASP A 26 13.90 19.04 8.68
C ASP A 26 13.85 20.57 8.89
N GLY A 27 12.76 21.09 9.47
CA GLY A 27 12.58 22.52 9.73
C GLY A 27 12.27 23.37 8.48
N HIS A 28 11.85 22.74 7.38
CA HIS A 28 11.45 23.40 6.15
C HIS A 28 9.98 23.13 5.83
N LEU A 29 9.32 24.14 5.27
CA LEU A 29 8.04 24.00 4.60
C LEU A 29 8.29 23.46 3.19
N VAL A 30 7.61 22.37 2.85
CA VAL A 30 7.63 21.76 1.53
C VAL A 30 6.22 21.82 0.94
N VAL A 31 6.09 22.38 -0.25
CA VAL A 31 4.84 22.40 -1.01
C VAL A 31 5.07 21.79 -2.39
N GLU A 32 4.46 20.64 -2.61
CA GLU A 32 4.67 19.79 -3.78
C GLU A 32 3.66 20.10 -4.90
N GLU A 33 3.86 19.48 -6.05
CA GLU A 33 2.95 19.53 -7.19
C GLU A 33 2.69 20.93 -7.76
N ILE A 34 3.69 21.83 -7.73
CA ILE A 34 3.60 23.16 -8.33
C ILE A 34 3.76 23.06 -9.86
N PRO A 35 2.73 23.37 -10.68
CA PRO A 35 2.88 23.42 -12.13
C PRO A 35 3.82 24.55 -12.54
N TYR A 36 4.71 24.31 -13.49
CA TYR A 36 5.55 25.35 -14.10
C TYR A 36 5.89 25.00 -15.56
N LEU A 37 6.30 26.00 -16.36
CA LEU A 37 6.83 25.76 -17.71
C LEU A 37 8.34 25.59 -17.68
N ASP A 38 8.83 24.51 -18.28
CA ASP A 38 10.27 24.35 -18.56
C ASP A 38 10.73 25.23 -19.73
N SER A 39 12.04 25.25 -20.03
CA SER A 39 12.58 26.04 -21.14
C SER A 39 12.09 25.60 -22.52
N GLY A 40 11.53 24.38 -22.63
CA GLY A 40 10.89 23.87 -23.83
C GLY A 40 9.40 24.24 -23.93
N GLY A 41 8.84 24.92 -22.93
CA GLY A 41 7.43 25.27 -22.87
C GLY A 41 6.52 24.11 -22.44
N ASN A 42 7.07 23.01 -21.91
CA ASN A 42 6.26 21.90 -21.40
C ASN A 42 5.86 22.18 -19.95
N ILE A 43 4.63 21.79 -19.59
CA ILE A 43 4.17 21.85 -18.21
C ILE A 43 4.82 20.70 -17.43
N ARG A 44 5.54 21.06 -16.36
CA ARG A 44 6.19 20.16 -15.41
C ARG A 44 5.64 20.42 -13.99
N ARG A 45 5.94 19.53 -13.06
CA ARG A 45 5.63 19.67 -11.63
C ARG A 45 6.93 19.86 -10.85
N GLY A 46 6.95 20.84 -9.96
CA GLY A 46 8.08 21.14 -9.09
C GLY A 46 7.64 21.29 -7.63
N THR A 47 8.60 21.58 -6.77
CA THR A 47 8.39 21.67 -5.32
C THR A 47 8.99 22.94 -4.76
N PHE A 48 8.18 23.71 -4.02
CA PHE A 48 8.65 24.84 -3.24
C PHE A 48 9.21 24.37 -1.90
N VAL A 49 10.37 24.91 -1.51
CA VAL A 49 11.00 24.64 -0.22
C VAL A 49 11.48 25.94 0.40
N CYS A 50 11.11 26.22 1.64
CA CYS A 50 11.70 27.32 2.40
C CYS A 50 11.81 27.02 3.90
N PRO A 51 12.72 27.70 4.63
CA PRO A 51 12.81 27.55 6.08
C PRO A 51 11.48 27.86 6.77
N LEU A 52 11.10 27.03 7.73
CA LEU A 52 9.90 27.17 8.54
C LEU A 52 10.27 27.72 9.92
N ASP A 53 9.92 28.97 10.16
CA ASP A 53 10.06 29.67 11.43
C ASP A 53 8.78 29.43 12.24
N ALA A 54 8.89 28.73 13.38
CA ALA A 54 7.75 28.36 14.21
C ALA A 54 8.09 28.33 15.70
N THR A 55 7.07 28.47 16.53
CA THR A 55 7.10 28.31 17.98
C THR A 55 6.23 27.12 18.40
N ALA A 56 6.11 26.85 19.70
CA ALA A 56 5.20 25.81 20.22
C ALA A 56 3.71 26.11 19.89
N GLU A 57 3.37 27.37 19.66
CA GLU A 57 2.00 27.85 19.44
C GLU A 57 1.61 27.86 17.95
N GLY A 58 2.58 27.83 17.03
CA GLY A 58 2.36 27.85 15.59
C GLY A 58 3.48 28.54 14.82
N THR A 59 3.27 28.75 13.52
CA THR A 59 4.16 29.52 12.65
C THR A 59 4.29 30.98 13.08
N VAL A 60 5.44 31.58 12.78
CA VAL A 60 5.66 33.03 12.83
C VAL A 60 5.97 33.55 11.42
N PRO A 61 5.86 34.87 11.16
CA PRO A 61 6.12 35.42 9.83
C PRO A 61 7.48 34.99 9.28
N PRO A 62 7.59 34.59 7.99
CA PRO A 62 8.84 34.10 7.42
C PRO A 62 9.95 35.16 7.51
N SER A 63 11.05 34.83 8.18
CA SER A 63 12.22 35.71 8.32
C SER A 63 12.96 35.94 7.00
N ARG A 64 12.84 34.99 6.06
CA ARG A 64 13.46 35.02 4.73
C ARG A 64 12.43 34.98 3.62
N HIS A 65 12.68 35.76 2.59
CA HIS A 65 11.82 35.81 1.39
C HIS A 65 12.18 34.76 0.35
N VAL A 66 13.37 34.16 0.47
CA VAL A 66 13.86 33.19 -0.51
C VAL A 66 12.98 31.95 -0.51
N MET A 67 12.65 31.47 -1.71
CA MET A 67 12.02 30.19 -1.98
C MET A 67 13.00 29.35 -2.79
N SER A 68 13.42 28.21 -2.24
CA SER A 68 14.16 27.21 -3.01
C SER A 68 13.17 26.36 -3.82
N PHE A 69 13.63 25.84 -4.96
CA PHE A 69 12.78 25.10 -5.88
C PHE A 69 13.46 23.82 -6.37
N ALA A 70 12.73 22.71 -6.23
CA ALA A 70 13.07 21.42 -6.79
C ALA A 70 12.32 21.27 -8.11
N GLY A 71 13.07 21.33 -9.20
CA GLY A 71 12.57 21.38 -10.56
C GLY A 71 13.59 22.05 -11.47
N GLU A 72 13.28 22.14 -12.75
CA GLU A 72 13.99 23.01 -13.70
C GLU A 72 13.61 24.48 -13.45
N THR A 73 14.34 25.42 -14.06
CA THR A 73 14.03 26.85 -13.89
C THR A 73 12.67 27.17 -14.52
N PRO A 74 11.70 27.74 -13.77
CA PRO A 74 10.42 28.19 -14.33
C PRO A 74 10.62 29.27 -15.39
N CYS A 75 9.99 29.07 -16.55
CA CYS A 75 10.11 29.91 -17.72
C CYS A 75 8.76 30.50 -18.17
N ASP A 76 8.84 31.54 -19.00
CA ASP A 76 7.71 32.09 -19.74
C ASP A 76 7.39 31.22 -20.97
N ARG A 77 6.31 31.54 -21.68
CA ARG A 77 5.91 30.84 -22.93
C ARG A 77 6.95 30.86 -24.05
N LYS A 78 8.00 31.68 -23.93
CA LYS A 78 9.12 31.78 -24.89
C LYS A 78 10.36 31.03 -24.39
N GLY A 79 10.24 30.25 -23.32
CA GLY A 79 11.33 29.49 -22.72
C GLY A 79 12.32 30.32 -21.92
N ARG A 80 12.00 31.59 -21.60
CA ARG A 80 12.89 32.49 -20.86
C ARG A 80 12.58 32.45 -19.35
N PRO A 81 13.58 32.41 -18.46
CA PRO A 81 13.34 32.40 -17.02
C PRO A 81 12.45 33.55 -16.53
N LEU A 82 11.56 33.27 -15.58
CA LEU A 82 10.64 34.27 -15.04
C LEU A 82 11.37 35.32 -14.19
N ALA A 83 11.64 36.49 -14.78
CA ALA A 83 12.29 37.60 -14.09
C ALA A 83 11.52 38.06 -12.83
N ALA A 84 10.19 37.92 -12.83
CA ALA A 84 9.34 38.26 -11.70
C ALA A 84 9.63 37.43 -10.43
N LEU A 85 10.20 36.22 -10.57
CA LEU A 85 10.61 35.41 -9.41
C LEU A 85 11.82 36.01 -8.66
N GLY A 86 12.62 36.86 -9.32
CA GLY A 86 13.86 37.40 -8.77
C GLY A 86 14.90 36.30 -8.55
N PRO A 87 15.59 35.83 -9.61
CA PRO A 87 16.53 34.71 -9.52
C PRO A 87 17.62 34.94 -8.46
N THR A 88 17.88 33.91 -7.66
CA THR A 88 18.93 33.90 -6.64
C THR A 88 19.42 32.46 -6.42
N SER A 89 20.30 32.27 -5.43
CA SER A 89 20.72 30.92 -5.03
C SER A 89 19.69 30.28 -4.08
N PRO A 90 19.46 28.96 -4.16
CA PRO A 90 18.62 28.28 -3.18
C PRO A 90 19.26 28.37 -1.79
N THR A 91 18.42 28.36 -0.75
CA THR A 91 18.90 28.44 0.65
C THR A 91 19.62 27.17 1.10
N ILE A 92 19.26 26.04 0.49
CA ILE A 92 19.85 24.71 0.68
C ILE A 92 19.87 24.00 -0.67
N LYS A 93 20.83 23.09 -0.89
CA LYS A 93 20.96 22.35 -2.16
C LYS A 93 20.20 21.02 -2.17
N ARG A 94 19.89 20.47 -1.00
CA ARG A 94 19.20 19.19 -0.83
C ARG A 94 18.36 19.19 0.44
N LEU A 95 17.19 18.56 0.39
CA LEU A 95 16.32 18.26 1.53
C LEU A 95 15.76 16.85 1.31
N GLY A 96 16.14 15.88 2.14
CA GLY A 96 15.87 14.46 1.86
C GLY A 96 16.36 14.06 0.46
N GLU A 97 15.46 13.56 -0.38
CA GLU A 97 15.72 13.20 -1.78
C GLU A 97 15.58 14.37 -2.77
N LEU A 98 15.03 15.52 -2.33
CA LEU A 98 14.81 16.68 -3.18
C LEU A 98 16.13 17.37 -3.51
N ASN A 99 16.45 17.49 -4.81
CA ASN A 99 17.58 18.28 -5.29
C ASN A 99 17.10 19.68 -5.69
N LEU A 100 17.46 20.69 -4.90
CA LEU A 100 17.02 22.08 -5.06
C LEU A 100 17.99 22.82 -5.99
N ARG A 101 17.56 23.04 -7.23
CA ARG A 101 18.40 23.58 -8.31
C ARG A 101 18.32 25.10 -8.41
N CYS A 102 17.19 25.68 -8.03
CA CYS A 102 16.89 27.09 -8.23
C CYS A 102 16.50 27.76 -6.91
N GLY A 103 16.81 29.06 -6.79
CA GLY A 103 16.32 29.92 -5.72
C GLY A 103 15.65 31.16 -6.28
N PHE A 104 14.59 31.62 -5.62
CA PHE A 104 13.82 32.80 -6.01
C PHE A 104 13.68 33.75 -4.82
N SER A 105 13.72 35.05 -5.06
CA SER A 105 13.61 36.10 -4.04
C SER A 105 12.72 37.24 -4.53
N ASN A 106 11.41 37.05 -4.37
CA ASN A 106 10.42 38.09 -4.53
C ASN A 106 10.01 38.64 -3.15
N LYS A 107 9.85 39.96 -3.04
CA LYS A 107 9.25 40.61 -1.86
C LYS A 107 7.98 41.33 -2.29
N PRO A 108 6.85 41.18 -1.58
CA PRO A 108 5.64 41.95 -1.82
C PRO A 108 5.92 43.46 -1.80
N ARG A 109 5.22 44.20 -2.67
CA ARG A 109 5.29 45.67 -2.74
C ARG A 109 4.22 46.29 -1.84
N GLU A 110 4.54 47.42 -1.24
CA GLU A 110 3.62 48.32 -0.53
C GLU A 110 3.85 49.77 -0.94
N ALA A 111 2.94 50.67 -0.54
CA ALA A 111 2.96 52.08 -0.91
C ALA A 111 4.32 52.77 -0.67
N ASN A 112 5.07 52.32 0.34
CA ASN A 112 6.32 52.93 0.77
C ASN A 112 7.55 52.03 0.56
N GLY A 113 7.47 50.98 -0.27
CA GLY A 113 8.62 50.14 -0.61
C GLY A 113 8.30 48.64 -0.73
N ARG A 114 9.17 47.81 -0.16
CA ARG A 114 9.01 46.34 -0.10
C ARG A 114 8.81 45.91 1.34
N ARG A 115 7.89 44.98 1.57
CA ARG A 115 7.66 44.39 2.90
C ARG A 115 7.97 42.89 2.94
N GLY A 116 8.04 42.34 4.14
CA GLY A 116 8.10 40.89 4.35
C GLY A 116 6.75 40.23 4.14
N TYR A 117 6.74 38.89 4.06
CA TYR A 117 5.48 38.13 3.99
C TYR A 117 4.80 38.13 5.37
N ARG A 118 3.46 38.19 5.38
CA ARG A 118 2.68 38.14 6.62
C ARG A 118 2.75 36.77 7.26
N ASP A 119 2.64 35.72 6.44
CA ASP A 119 2.62 34.32 6.85
C ASP A 119 3.12 33.43 5.70
N TYR A 120 3.14 32.12 5.91
CA TYR A 120 3.56 31.16 4.88
C TYR A 120 2.53 31.01 3.76
N TYR A 121 1.24 31.20 4.05
CA TYR A 121 0.18 31.15 3.05
C TYR A 121 0.40 32.21 1.96
N GLU A 122 0.63 33.46 2.37
CA GLU A 122 0.90 34.56 1.45
C GLU A 122 2.18 34.32 0.66
N LYS A 123 3.22 33.79 1.31
CA LYS A 123 4.48 33.47 0.64
C LYS A 123 4.27 32.45 -0.48
N VAL A 124 3.66 31.31 -0.17
CA VAL A 124 3.41 30.23 -1.14
C VAL A 124 2.53 30.72 -2.29
N THR A 125 1.38 31.34 -1.98
CA THR A 125 0.44 31.81 -3.00
C THR A 125 1.00 32.93 -3.88
N THR A 126 1.89 33.78 -3.36
CA THR A 126 2.59 34.81 -4.16
C THR A 126 3.51 34.19 -5.20
N TYR A 127 4.34 33.22 -4.81
CA TYR A 127 5.24 32.53 -5.75
C TYR A 127 4.45 31.69 -6.75
N GLU A 128 3.43 30.98 -6.29
CA GLU A 128 2.52 30.23 -7.14
C GLU A 128 1.89 31.13 -8.21
N ALA A 129 1.34 32.29 -7.85
CA ALA A 129 0.67 33.19 -8.78
C ALA A 129 1.60 33.67 -9.92
N ILE A 130 2.89 33.90 -9.63
CA ILE A 130 3.88 34.28 -10.63
C ILE A 130 4.14 33.15 -11.63
N ILE A 131 4.20 31.90 -11.16
CA ILE A 131 4.45 30.76 -12.03
C ILE A 131 3.18 30.41 -12.83
N LEU A 132 2.03 30.33 -12.16
CA LEU A 132 0.77 29.93 -12.79
C LEU A 132 0.30 30.92 -13.85
N SER A 133 0.66 32.21 -13.76
CA SER A 133 0.29 33.18 -14.80
C SER A 133 0.77 32.77 -16.20
N GLU A 134 1.91 32.06 -16.27
CA GLU A 134 2.45 31.57 -17.54
C GLU A 134 1.89 30.18 -17.90
N VAL A 135 1.67 29.32 -16.90
CA VAL A 135 1.09 27.98 -17.10
C VAL A 135 -0.35 28.06 -17.59
N HIS A 136 -1.20 28.90 -16.98
CA HIS A 136 -2.61 29.07 -17.35
C HIS A 136 -2.81 29.63 -18.76
N ALA A 137 -1.77 30.22 -19.31
CA ALA A 137 -1.75 30.66 -20.68
C ALA A 137 -1.74 29.47 -21.67
N ILE A 138 -1.29 28.28 -21.23
CA ILE A 138 -1.26 27.01 -21.99
C ILE A 138 -2.36 26.06 -21.52
N ASP A 139 -2.50 25.85 -20.21
CA ASP A 139 -3.51 24.99 -19.60
C ASP A 139 -4.24 25.75 -18.48
N PRO A 140 -5.43 26.31 -18.75
CA PRO A 140 -6.23 27.03 -17.75
C PRO A 140 -6.70 26.17 -16.57
N THR A 141 -6.63 24.85 -16.67
CA THR A 141 -7.09 23.91 -15.63
C THR A 141 -5.97 23.47 -14.69
N ALA A 142 -4.71 23.75 -15.04
CA ALA A 142 -3.56 23.41 -14.21
C ALA A 142 -3.68 24.06 -12.83
N SER A 143 -3.47 23.27 -11.78
CA SER A 143 -3.61 23.73 -10.40
C SER A 143 -2.58 23.07 -9.50
N SER A 144 -2.04 23.82 -8.56
CA SER A 144 -1.21 23.30 -7.46
C SER A 144 -2.06 22.66 -6.34
N ARG A 145 -3.39 22.78 -6.44
CA ARG A 145 -4.36 22.21 -5.50
C ARG A 145 -4.72 20.81 -5.95
N VAL A 146 -3.81 19.86 -5.74
CA VAL A 146 -3.94 18.45 -6.15
C VAL A 146 -4.74 17.60 -5.15
N GLY A 147 -5.21 18.21 -4.05
CA GLY A 147 -5.74 17.50 -2.89
C GLY A 147 -4.61 17.19 -1.89
N ALA A 148 -4.97 17.00 -0.62
CA ALA A 148 -3.98 16.62 0.37
C ALA A 148 -3.38 15.26 0.00
N LEU A 149 -2.06 15.20 -0.21
CA LEU A 149 -1.35 13.93 -0.25
C LEU A 149 -1.63 13.19 1.07
N PRO A 150 -1.85 11.86 1.03
CA PRO A 150 -1.92 11.09 2.26
C PRO A 150 -0.63 11.36 3.07
N PRO A 151 -0.74 11.64 4.37
CA PRO A 151 0.45 11.83 5.18
C PRO A 151 1.28 10.55 5.12
N SER A 152 2.61 10.67 5.08
CA SER A 152 3.48 9.52 5.34
C SER A 152 3.21 9.00 6.74
N ALA A 153 3.25 7.68 6.91
CA ALA A 153 3.17 7.08 8.23
C ALA A 153 4.45 7.37 9.03
N SER A 154 4.43 7.08 10.33
CA SER A 154 5.65 7.19 11.15
C SER A 154 6.72 6.20 10.71
N GLU A 155 8.00 6.48 11.01
CA GLU A 155 9.17 5.68 10.61
C GLU A 155 9.08 4.18 10.95
N ASN A 156 8.29 3.80 11.96
CA ASN A 156 8.09 2.41 12.39
C ASN A 156 6.66 1.89 12.11
N ASP A 157 5.88 2.58 11.28
CA ASP A 157 4.56 2.08 10.89
C ASP A 157 4.72 1.05 9.75
N PRO A 158 4.03 -0.09 9.81
CA PRO A 158 4.11 -1.07 8.74
C PRO A 158 3.46 -0.59 7.43
N PHE A 159 2.69 0.50 7.45
CA PHE A 159 2.09 1.11 6.26
C PHE A 159 2.90 2.29 5.72
N VAL A 160 2.76 2.56 4.42
CA VAL A 160 3.33 3.75 3.76
C VAL A 160 2.58 5.02 4.19
N PHE A 161 1.28 4.91 4.42
CA PHE A 161 0.41 5.98 4.92
C PHE A 161 -0.51 5.45 6.03
N PRO A 162 -0.93 6.29 6.99
CA PRO A 162 -1.72 5.86 8.13
C PRO A 162 -3.06 5.21 7.73
N ASP A 163 -3.43 4.17 8.47
CA ASP A 163 -4.76 3.56 8.41
C ASP A 163 -5.83 4.52 8.97
N SER A 164 -6.32 5.38 8.08
CA SER A 164 -7.41 6.31 8.36
C SER A 164 -8.78 5.62 8.42
N ALA A 165 -8.93 4.42 7.85
CA ALA A 165 -10.19 3.68 7.86
C ALA A 165 -10.51 3.20 9.28
N SER A 166 -9.54 2.56 9.95
CA SER A 166 -9.72 2.12 11.33
C SER A 166 -9.89 3.30 12.29
N ALA A 167 -9.16 4.40 12.08
CA ALA A 167 -9.30 5.61 12.90
C ALA A 167 -10.70 6.22 12.77
N ARG A 168 -11.19 6.37 11.54
CA ARG A 168 -12.53 6.90 11.26
C ARG A 168 -13.64 6.01 11.83
N ALA A 169 -13.48 4.69 11.75
CA ALA A 169 -14.44 3.74 12.28
C ALA A 169 -14.34 3.53 13.81
N GLY A 170 -13.33 4.11 14.47
CA GLY A 170 -13.12 3.93 15.91
C GLY A 170 -12.60 2.55 16.32
N ILE A 171 -12.07 1.76 15.37
CA ILE A 171 -11.61 0.38 15.59
C ILE A 171 -10.08 0.25 15.66
N SER A 172 -9.33 1.36 15.75
CA SER A 172 -7.87 1.34 15.79
C SER A 172 -7.29 0.44 16.89
N GLN A 173 -7.99 0.26 18.01
CA GLN A 173 -7.55 -0.67 19.06
C GLN A 173 -7.69 -2.14 18.65
N LEU A 174 -8.74 -2.49 17.90
CA LEU A 174 -8.89 -3.83 17.34
C LEU A 174 -7.84 -4.09 16.26
N SER A 175 -7.55 -3.11 15.40
CA SER A 175 -6.52 -3.28 14.37
C SER A 175 -5.13 -3.53 14.97
N LYS A 176 -4.82 -3.00 16.16
CA LYS A 176 -3.54 -3.27 16.85
C LYS A 176 -3.33 -4.72 17.25
N LEU A 177 -4.37 -5.57 17.27
CA LEU A 177 -4.26 -6.99 17.57
C LEU A 177 -3.31 -7.73 16.61
N PHE A 178 -3.07 -7.17 15.41
CA PHE A 178 -2.21 -7.76 14.38
C PHE A 178 -0.78 -7.21 14.39
N LYS A 179 -0.46 -6.20 15.22
CA LYS A 179 0.92 -5.68 15.34
C LYS A 179 1.83 -6.74 15.96
N GLY A 180 3.07 -6.83 15.51
CA GLY A 180 4.00 -7.88 15.92
C GLY A 180 3.86 -9.18 15.13
N GLU A 181 2.86 -9.31 14.24
CA GLU A 181 2.71 -10.52 13.44
C GLU A 181 3.64 -10.54 12.23
N ILE A 182 4.24 -11.71 12.00
CA ILE A 182 4.96 -12.09 10.79
C ILE A 182 4.12 -13.17 10.10
N VAL A 183 3.48 -12.81 8.99
CA VAL A 183 2.50 -13.69 8.33
C VAL A 183 3.10 -14.32 7.08
N ALA A 184 3.20 -15.65 7.06
CA ALA A 184 3.67 -16.39 5.89
C ALA A 184 2.51 -16.80 4.98
N LEU A 185 2.57 -16.44 3.69
CA LEU A 185 1.63 -16.86 2.66
C LEU A 185 2.32 -17.88 1.76
N ILE A 186 1.84 -19.12 1.82
CA ILE A 186 2.42 -20.26 1.13
C ILE A 186 1.52 -20.67 -0.03
N GLY A 187 1.98 -20.41 -1.25
CA GLY A 187 1.17 -20.44 -2.47
C GLY A 187 0.53 -19.08 -2.72
N LEU A 188 0.87 -18.47 -3.86
CA LEU A 188 0.41 -17.15 -4.28
C LEU A 188 -0.34 -17.22 -5.62
N GLY A 189 -1.13 -18.28 -5.79
CA GLY A 189 -2.10 -18.42 -6.87
C GLY A 189 -3.34 -17.52 -6.66
N GLY A 190 -4.50 -17.94 -7.19
CA GLY A 190 -5.73 -17.15 -7.09
C GLY A 190 -6.08 -16.81 -5.63
N THR A 191 -6.41 -17.82 -4.81
CA THR A 191 -6.82 -17.60 -3.42
C THR A 191 -5.72 -16.91 -2.59
N GLY A 192 -4.47 -17.36 -2.70
CA GLY A 192 -3.33 -16.78 -1.97
C GLY A 192 -3.10 -15.29 -2.29
N SER A 193 -3.32 -14.86 -3.54
CA SER A 193 -3.19 -13.45 -3.92
C SER A 193 -4.32 -12.58 -3.36
N TYR A 194 -5.55 -13.09 -3.23
CA TYR A 194 -6.62 -12.40 -2.50
C TYR A 194 -6.36 -12.37 -0.99
N ILE A 195 -5.79 -13.42 -0.40
CA ILE A 195 -5.35 -13.39 1.01
C ILE A 195 -4.33 -12.26 1.21
N LEU A 196 -3.34 -12.13 0.32
CA LEU A 196 -2.39 -11.01 0.35
C LEU A 196 -3.09 -9.65 0.29
N ASP A 197 -4.09 -9.50 -0.58
CA ASP A 197 -4.89 -8.27 -0.66
C ASP A 197 -5.47 -7.86 0.69
N HIS A 198 -5.99 -8.82 1.46
CA HIS A 198 -6.55 -8.54 2.79
C HIS A 198 -5.48 -8.36 3.86
N VAL A 199 -4.43 -9.19 3.88
CA VAL A 199 -3.35 -9.12 4.89
C VAL A 199 -2.57 -7.81 4.73
N SER A 200 -2.39 -7.29 3.51
CA SER A 200 -1.70 -6.01 3.26
C SER A 200 -2.43 -4.81 3.88
N LYS A 201 -3.70 -4.96 4.27
CA LYS A 201 -4.53 -3.94 4.91
C LYS A 201 -4.57 -4.08 6.44
N ALA A 202 -3.89 -5.08 7.01
CA ALA A 202 -3.73 -5.26 8.45
C ALA A 202 -2.33 -4.76 8.90
N PRO A 203 -2.18 -4.21 10.11
CA PRO A 203 -0.91 -3.68 10.60
C PRO A 203 0.01 -4.79 11.13
N VAL A 204 0.20 -5.86 10.35
CA VAL A 204 1.23 -6.90 10.58
C VAL A 204 2.62 -6.32 10.34
N ASP A 205 3.65 -6.84 11.02
CA ASP A 205 5.01 -6.30 10.91
C ASP A 205 5.65 -6.73 9.60
N GLU A 206 5.46 -8.00 9.20
CA GLU A 206 6.00 -8.55 7.95
C GLU A 206 5.02 -9.49 7.25
N ILE A 207 5.09 -9.53 5.92
CA ILE A 207 4.35 -10.49 5.07
C ILE A 207 5.36 -11.24 4.21
N TRP A 208 5.50 -12.55 4.44
CA TRP A 208 6.42 -13.40 3.68
C TRP A 208 5.65 -14.15 2.59
N LEU A 209 6.10 -14.06 1.33
CA LEU A 209 5.42 -14.68 0.20
C LEU A 209 6.25 -15.84 -0.34
N PHE A 210 5.67 -17.04 -0.44
CA PHE A 210 6.35 -18.22 -0.99
C PHE A 210 5.58 -18.78 -2.20
N ASP A 211 6.12 -18.60 -3.40
CA ASP A 211 5.61 -19.22 -4.63
C ASP A 211 6.73 -19.21 -5.71
N GLY A 212 7.01 -20.36 -6.30
CA GLY A 212 8.06 -20.52 -7.32
C GLY A 212 7.60 -20.15 -8.74
N ASP A 213 6.30 -20.00 -8.99
CA ASP A 213 5.76 -19.84 -10.33
C ASP A 213 5.93 -18.42 -10.88
N LYS A 214 5.82 -18.34 -12.21
CA LYS A 214 5.70 -17.09 -12.94
C LYS A 214 4.24 -16.62 -13.02
N PHE A 215 4.05 -15.31 -13.18
CA PHE A 215 2.76 -14.68 -13.35
C PHE A 215 2.46 -14.47 -14.85
N TYR A 216 1.53 -15.29 -15.37
CA TYR A 216 1.09 -15.30 -16.76
C TYR A 216 -0.29 -14.63 -16.94
N PRO A 217 -0.69 -14.29 -18.18
CA PRO A 217 -1.97 -13.62 -18.43
C PRO A 217 -3.20 -14.33 -17.83
N HIS A 218 -3.24 -15.67 -17.83
CA HIS A 218 -4.37 -16.40 -17.26
C HIS A 218 -4.46 -16.26 -15.73
N ASN A 219 -3.36 -15.95 -15.03
CA ASN A 219 -3.39 -15.69 -13.59
C ASN A 219 -4.11 -14.38 -13.28
N ALA A 220 -4.01 -13.38 -14.16
CA ALA A 220 -4.65 -12.07 -14.00
C ALA A 220 -6.18 -12.15 -13.90
N PHE A 221 -6.80 -13.14 -14.56
CA PHE A 221 -8.26 -13.34 -14.53
C PHE A 221 -8.78 -14.01 -13.26
N ARG A 222 -7.90 -14.46 -12.37
CA ARG A 222 -8.26 -15.13 -11.11
C ARG A 222 -7.51 -14.59 -9.89
N SER A 223 -6.89 -13.42 -10.02
CA SER A 223 -6.12 -12.73 -8.95
C SER A 223 -6.60 -11.27 -8.85
N PRO A 224 -6.32 -10.55 -7.74
CA PRO A 224 -6.70 -9.14 -7.61
C PRO A 224 -6.02 -8.21 -8.63
N GLY A 225 -6.73 -7.13 -8.96
CA GLY A 225 -6.20 -6.03 -9.76
C GLY A 225 -6.09 -6.35 -11.26
N ALA A 226 -5.50 -5.40 -12.00
CA ALA A 226 -5.31 -5.52 -13.44
C ALA A 226 -3.84 -5.19 -13.79
N PRO A 227 -3.04 -6.18 -14.25
CA PRO A 227 -1.70 -5.93 -14.77
C PRO A 227 -1.76 -5.22 -16.12
N ALA A 228 -0.85 -4.27 -16.35
CA ALA A 228 -0.59 -3.77 -17.69
C ALA A 228 0.09 -4.86 -18.53
N ARG A 229 -0.14 -4.86 -19.85
CA ARG A 229 0.48 -5.82 -20.78
C ARG A 229 2.01 -5.85 -20.68
N SER A 230 2.63 -4.69 -20.47
CA SER A 230 4.08 -4.55 -20.32
C SER A 230 4.63 -5.19 -19.04
N GLU A 231 3.81 -5.38 -18.00
CA GLU A 231 4.24 -6.02 -16.74
C GLU A 231 4.33 -7.55 -16.86
N LEU A 232 3.80 -8.13 -17.95
CA LEU A 232 3.75 -9.59 -18.16
C LEU A 232 4.86 -10.10 -19.11
N GLN A 233 5.76 -9.22 -19.59
CA GLN A 233 6.84 -9.57 -20.50
C GLN A 233 8.18 -8.95 -20.09
N PRO A 234 9.19 -9.76 -19.71
CA PRO A 234 9.09 -11.19 -19.41
C PRO A 234 8.16 -11.43 -18.20
N PRO A 235 7.54 -12.61 -18.06
CA PRO A 235 6.65 -12.87 -16.93
C PRO A 235 7.45 -12.85 -15.61
N PRO A 236 7.09 -12.00 -14.63
CA PRO A 236 7.76 -11.95 -13.33
C PRO A 236 7.39 -13.17 -12.48
N HIS A 237 8.11 -13.43 -11.38
CA HIS A 237 7.57 -14.36 -10.38
C HIS A 237 6.28 -13.78 -9.77
N LYS A 238 5.33 -14.65 -9.40
CA LYS A 238 4.08 -14.20 -8.76
C LYS A 238 4.36 -13.37 -7.52
N VAL A 239 5.28 -13.84 -6.66
CA VAL A 239 5.67 -13.14 -5.43
C VAL A 239 6.22 -11.74 -5.69
N GLU A 240 7.07 -11.58 -6.70
CA GLU A 240 7.68 -10.29 -7.04
C GLU A 240 6.67 -9.31 -7.63
N TYR A 241 5.77 -9.81 -8.49
CA TYR A 241 4.69 -9.01 -9.07
C TYR A 241 3.78 -8.45 -7.98
N HIS A 242 3.27 -9.33 -7.11
CA HIS A 242 2.35 -8.93 -6.06
C HIS A 242 3.04 -8.09 -4.96
N ALA A 243 4.27 -8.43 -4.56
CA ALA A 243 5.03 -7.64 -3.58
C ALA A 243 5.17 -6.18 -4.05
N ARG A 244 5.56 -5.95 -5.30
CA ARG A 244 5.69 -4.60 -5.87
C ARG A 244 4.38 -3.81 -5.87
N ARG A 245 3.27 -4.50 -6.18
CA ARG A 245 1.93 -3.89 -6.23
C ARG A 245 1.46 -3.45 -4.84
N TYR A 246 1.65 -4.30 -3.84
CA TYR A 246 1.22 -4.03 -2.47
C TYR A 246 2.22 -3.19 -1.65
N ALA A 247 3.48 -3.11 -2.09
CA ALA A 247 4.50 -2.24 -1.48
C ALA A 247 4.11 -0.74 -1.51
N GLN A 248 3.17 -0.35 -2.39
CA GLN A 248 2.64 1.01 -2.44
C GLN A 248 1.82 1.38 -1.18
N MET A 249 1.37 0.39 -0.40
CA MET A 249 0.62 0.59 0.85
C MET A 249 1.36 0.05 2.08
N LYS A 250 2.29 -0.89 1.90
CA LYS A 250 2.91 -1.69 2.98
C LYS A 250 4.43 -1.75 2.84
N ASN A 251 5.20 -1.44 3.88
CA ASN A 251 6.66 -1.37 3.80
C ASN A 251 7.35 -2.75 3.77
N SER A 252 6.80 -3.76 4.45
CA SER A 252 7.50 -5.02 4.73
C SER A 252 6.84 -6.24 4.08
N ILE A 253 6.89 -6.32 2.74
CA ILE A 253 6.48 -7.51 1.98
C ILE A 253 7.72 -8.17 1.41
N ILE A 254 7.99 -9.41 1.82
CA ILE A 254 9.23 -10.12 1.53
C ILE A 254 8.93 -11.26 0.54
N PRO A 255 9.28 -11.11 -0.75
CA PRO A 255 9.05 -12.14 -1.75
C PRO A 255 10.14 -13.21 -1.72
N HIS A 256 9.73 -14.47 -1.67
CA HIS A 256 10.58 -15.64 -1.85
C HIS A 256 10.14 -16.40 -3.12
N PRO A 257 10.83 -16.22 -4.27
CA PRO A 257 10.46 -16.84 -5.54
C PRO A 257 10.89 -18.32 -5.60
N ILE A 258 10.48 -19.09 -4.59
CA ILE A 258 10.85 -20.49 -4.38
C ILE A 258 9.60 -21.31 -4.07
N SER A 259 9.62 -22.56 -4.53
CA SER A 259 8.71 -23.57 -4.01
C SER A 259 9.29 -24.17 -2.73
N LEU A 260 8.50 -24.22 -1.66
CA LEU A 260 8.95 -24.81 -0.40
C LEU A 260 9.18 -26.32 -0.56
N CYS A 261 10.35 -26.78 -0.10
CA CYS A 261 10.80 -28.15 -0.09
C CYS A 261 11.52 -28.44 1.23
N ALA A 262 12.02 -29.67 1.42
CA ALA A 262 12.67 -30.05 2.67
C ALA A 262 13.92 -29.18 2.98
N ASP A 263 14.65 -28.76 1.96
CA ASP A 263 15.94 -28.06 2.13
C ASP A 263 15.77 -26.59 2.53
N ASN A 264 14.63 -25.98 2.17
CA ASN A 264 14.39 -24.54 2.35
C ASN A 264 13.19 -24.25 3.30
N ILE A 265 12.61 -25.28 3.91
CA ILE A 265 11.45 -25.15 4.83
C ILE A 265 11.76 -24.31 6.08
N HIS A 266 13.04 -24.13 6.41
CA HIS A 266 13.52 -23.29 7.50
C HIS A 266 13.26 -21.80 7.26
N HIS A 267 12.97 -21.36 6.04
CA HIS A 267 12.53 -19.98 5.78
C HIS A 267 11.20 -19.62 6.46
N LEU A 268 10.47 -20.60 7.00
CA LEU A 268 9.29 -20.35 7.84
C LEU A 268 9.64 -20.01 9.28
N ASP A 269 10.89 -20.22 9.72
CA ASP A 269 11.30 -19.98 11.10
C ASP A 269 11.18 -18.50 11.47
N GLY A 270 10.41 -18.22 12.53
CA GLY A 270 10.12 -16.85 12.98
C GLY A 270 8.74 -16.32 12.57
N ALA A 271 8.03 -17.01 11.66
CA ALA A 271 6.64 -16.67 11.36
C ALA A 271 5.75 -16.84 12.61
N THR A 272 4.71 -16.00 12.74
CA THR A 272 3.74 -16.02 13.84
C THR A 272 2.35 -16.50 13.43
N PHE A 273 2.11 -16.61 12.12
CA PHE A 273 0.91 -17.19 11.52
C PHE A 273 1.20 -17.59 10.06
N ALA A 274 0.47 -18.59 9.53
CA ALA A 274 0.59 -18.96 8.13
C ALA A 274 -0.77 -19.13 7.41
N PHE A 275 -0.80 -18.80 6.12
CA PHE A 275 -1.86 -19.19 5.20
C PHE A 275 -1.30 -20.19 4.19
N VAL A 276 -1.96 -21.33 4.03
CA VAL A 276 -1.56 -22.40 3.11
C VAL A 276 -2.57 -22.48 1.97
N SER A 277 -2.17 -21.98 0.80
CA SER A 277 -2.95 -21.99 -0.46
C SER A 277 -2.25 -22.86 -1.50
N MET A 278 -1.91 -24.08 -1.10
CA MET A 278 -1.24 -25.08 -1.95
C MET A 278 -2.19 -26.19 -2.35
N ASP A 279 -1.99 -26.71 -3.56
CA ASP A 279 -2.59 -27.97 -3.99
C ASP A 279 -2.14 -29.11 -3.06
N ALA A 280 -2.95 -30.17 -2.99
CA ALA A 280 -2.57 -31.37 -2.27
C ALA A 280 -1.28 -31.96 -2.84
N GLY A 281 -0.55 -32.71 -2.00
CA GLY A 281 0.64 -33.43 -2.41
C GLY A 281 1.79 -33.38 -1.40
N PRO A 282 2.91 -34.03 -1.74
CA PRO A 282 4.03 -34.21 -0.80
C PRO A 282 4.65 -32.92 -0.28
N ALA A 283 4.65 -31.84 -1.08
CA ALA A 283 5.15 -30.54 -0.66
C ALA A 283 4.26 -29.93 0.44
N LYS A 284 2.94 -29.93 0.25
CA LYS A 284 1.97 -29.47 1.24
C LYS A 284 2.08 -30.27 2.53
N ALA A 285 2.20 -31.60 2.44
CA ALA A 285 2.38 -32.45 3.62
C ALA A 285 3.59 -32.04 4.48
N LYS A 286 4.72 -31.71 3.85
CA LYS A 286 5.94 -31.25 4.54
C LYS A 286 5.76 -29.86 5.16
N VAL A 287 5.11 -28.94 4.46
CA VAL A 287 4.78 -27.60 4.98
C VAL A 287 3.91 -27.72 6.23
N ILE A 288 2.81 -28.46 6.16
CA ILE A 288 1.91 -28.64 7.30
C ILE A 288 2.66 -29.25 8.49
N ALA A 289 3.47 -30.31 8.26
CA ALA A 289 4.26 -30.92 9.33
C ALA A 289 5.26 -29.95 9.98
N LYS A 290 5.89 -29.05 9.21
CA LYS A 290 6.79 -28.02 9.74
C LYS A 290 6.03 -27.00 10.60
N LEU A 291 4.88 -26.51 10.10
CA LEU A 291 4.04 -25.56 10.84
C LEU A 291 3.57 -26.15 12.18
N GLU A 292 3.16 -27.42 12.17
CA GLU A 292 2.75 -28.15 13.38
C GLU A 292 3.92 -28.35 14.36
N ALA A 293 5.11 -28.71 13.86
CA ALA A 293 6.30 -28.86 14.68
C ALA A 293 6.72 -27.54 15.36
N MET A 294 6.49 -26.40 14.70
CA MET A 294 6.71 -25.07 15.25
C MET A 294 5.59 -24.61 16.20
N GLN A 295 4.53 -25.40 16.36
CA GLN A 295 3.32 -25.00 17.07
C GLN A 295 2.63 -23.77 16.48
N LEU A 296 2.80 -23.53 15.17
CA LEU A 296 2.27 -22.36 14.49
C LEU A 296 0.80 -22.56 14.12
N ALA A 297 -0.05 -21.59 14.45
CA ALA A 297 -1.42 -21.56 13.94
C ALA A 297 -1.41 -21.19 12.45
N PHE A 298 -2.28 -21.84 11.67
CA PHE A 298 -2.40 -21.58 10.25
C PHE A 298 -3.82 -21.81 9.73
N VAL A 299 -4.13 -21.22 8.57
CA VAL A 299 -5.33 -21.56 7.81
C VAL A 299 -4.95 -22.25 6.51
N ASP A 300 -5.43 -23.49 6.33
CA ASP A 300 -5.41 -24.17 5.03
C ASP A 300 -6.63 -23.79 4.21
N VAL A 301 -6.44 -23.55 2.92
CA VAL A 301 -7.55 -23.36 1.99
C VAL A 301 -7.46 -24.35 0.82
N GLY A 302 -8.61 -24.64 0.23
CA GLY A 302 -8.69 -25.37 -1.01
C GLY A 302 -10.01 -25.15 -1.72
N MET A 303 -10.05 -25.47 -3.01
CA MET A 303 -11.28 -25.52 -3.78
C MET A 303 -11.28 -26.71 -4.72
N GLY A 304 -12.44 -27.31 -4.91
CA GLY A 304 -12.67 -28.38 -5.87
C GLY A 304 -13.87 -28.02 -6.73
N LEU A 305 -13.62 -27.20 -7.76
CA LEU A 305 -14.64 -26.79 -8.73
C LEU A 305 -14.68 -27.76 -9.90
N HIS A 306 -15.88 -28.00 -10.42
CA HIS A 306 -16.10 -28.87 -11.57
C HIS A 306 -17.15 -28.28 -12.51
N LEU A 307 -17.08 -28.62 -13.80
CA LEU A 307 -18.09 -28.23 -14.77
C LEU A 307 -19.22 -29.27 -14.77
N GLY A 308 -20.38 -28.89 -14.28
CA GLY A 308 -21.61 -29.67 -14.39
C GLY A 308 -22.45 -29.29 -15.62
N SER A 309 -23.54 -30.02 -15.83
CA SER A 309 -24.47 -29.78 -16.95
C SER A 309 -25.19 -28.42 -16.90
N ARG A 310 -25.22 -27.77 -15.73
CA ARG A 310 -25.92 -26.49 -15.50
C ARG A 310 -24.98 -25.33 -15.14
N GLY A 311 -23.66 -25.52 -15.24
CA GLY A 311 -22.67 -24.53 -14.84
C GLY A 311 -21.62 -25.12 -13.88
N ILE A 312 -20.88 -24.24 -13.21
CA ILE A 312 -19.83 -24.62 -12.28
C ILE A 312 -20.45 -25.04 -10.93
N GLY A 313 -20.07 -26.22 -10.45
CA GLY A 313 -20.35 -26.73 -9.11
C GLY A 313 -19.07 -26.95 -8.33
N GLY A 314 -19.18 -27.37 -7.06
CA GLY A 314 -18.05 -27.72 -6.23
C GLY A 314 -18.06 -27.12 -4.84
N THR A 315 -16.90 -27.16 -4.19
CA THR A 315 -16.75 -26.69 -2.81
C THR A 315 -15.53 -25.82 -2.63
N LEU A 316 -15.65 -24.84 -1.74
CA LEU A 316 -14.54 -24.08 -1.17
C LEU A 316 -14.37 -24.52 0.29
N ARG A 317 -13.13 -24.55 0.78
CA ARG A 317 -12.81 -24.96 2.14
C ARG A 317 -11.77 -24.04 2.73
N ALA A 318 -11.99 -23.61 3.97
CA ALA A 318 -11.00 -22.98 4.83
C ALA A 318 -10.96 -23.69 6.18
N VAL A 319 -9.77 -24.04 6.66
CA VAL A 319 -9.56 -24.82 7.89
C VAL A 319 -8.53 -24.13 8.76
N LEU A 320 -8.92 -23.68 9.95
CA LEU A 320 -8.04 -23.14 10.97
C LEU A 320 -7.46 -24.27 11.84
N SER A 321 -6.16 -24.46 11.74
CA SER A 321 -5.39 -25.33 12.62
C SER A 321 -4.73 -24.50 13.73
N THR A 322 -4.99 -24.86 14.98
CA THR A 322 -4.28 -24.31 16.15
C THR A 322 -3.60 -25.43 16.92
N HIS A 323 -2.84 -25.10 17.98
CA HIS A 323 -2.31 -26.11 18.89
C HIS A 323 -3.44 -26.94 19.53
N GLU A 324 -4.60 -26.34 19.79
CA GLU A 324 -5.74 -26.97 20.45
C GLU A 324 -6.63 -27.79 19.50
N THR A 325 -6.73 -27.40 18.22
CA THR A 325 -7.70 -27.99 17.28
C THR A 325 -7.10 -28.96 16.27
N ARG A 326 -5.77 -28.95 16.07
CA ARG A 326 -5.13 -29.60 14.92
C ARG A 326 -5.44 -31.08 14.76
N ASP A 327 -5.49 -31.84 15.86
CA ASP A 327 -5.69 -33.29 15.81
C ASP A 327 -7.08 -33.61 15.26
N ALA A 328 -8.06 -32.80 15.65
CA ALA A 328 -9.45 -32.99 15.31
C ALA A 328 -9.78 -32.50 13.89
N ILE A 329 -9.17 -31.38 13.47
CA ILE A 329 -9.37 -30.81 12.12
C ILE A 329 -8.52 -31.50 11.04
N ARG A 330 -7.54 -32.34 11.40
CA ARG A 330 -6.61 -32.96 10.45
C ARG A 330 -7.28 -33.66 9.26
N PRO A 331 -8.39 -34.41 9.43
CA PRO A 331 -9.09 -35.04 8.31
C PRO A 331 -9.60 -34.05 7.25
N HIS A 332 -9.78 -32.77 7.61
CA HIS A 332 -10.25 -31.72 6.70
C HIS A 332 -9.12 -31.08 5.88
N ILE A 333 -7.86 -31.47 6.08
CA ILE A 333 -6.72 -30.97 5.30
C ILE A 333 -6.24 -32.07 4.33
N PRO A 334 -6.52 -31.95 3.02
CA PRO A 334 -6.05 -32.90 2.02
C PRO A 334 -4.52 -32.77 1.82
N LEU A 335 -3.82 -33.89 1.92
CA LEU A 335 -2.35 -33.97 1.80
C LEU A 335 -1.88 -34.83 0.64
N ASN A 336 -2.71 -35.77 0.21
CA ASN A 336 -2.39 -36.69 -0.87
C ASN A 336 -3.26 -36.35 -2.08
N ASN A 337 -2.69 -36.51 -3.26
CA ASN A 337 -3.46 -36.52 -4.49
C ASN A 337 -4.17 -37.86 -4.58
N SER A 338 -5.49 -37.86 -4.76
CA SER A 338 -6.23 -39.08 -5.09
C SER A 338 -5.82 -39.51 -6.49
N GLY A 339 -4.84 -40.40 -6.57
CA GLY A 339 -4.06 -40.72 -7.77
C GLY A 339 -4.76 -41.50 -8.89
N GLU A 340 -6.05 -41.28 -9.16
CA GLU A 340 -6.74 -41.94 -10.28
C GLU A 340 -7.59 -41.00 -11.16
N ASP A 341 -7.94 -39.78 -10.72
CA ASP A 341 -8.83 -38.85 -11.46
C ASP A 341 -8.14 -37.57 -12.00
N GLU A 342 -6.82 -37.44 -11.88
CA GLU A 342 -6.06 -36.21 -12.21
C GLU A 342 -6.01 -35.85 -13.70
N ILE A 343 -6.29 -36.80 -14.61
CA ILE A 343 -6.19 -36.53 -16.06
C ILE A 343 -7.43 -35.76 -16.57
N TYR A 344 -8.56 -35.85 -15.86
CA TYR A 344 -9.85 -35.25 -16.26
C TYR A 344 -10.38 -34.17 -15.30
N THR A 345 -9.71 -33.91 -14.17
CA THR A 345 -10.09 -32.82 -13.27
C THR A 345 -9.58 -31.49 -13.83
N ALA A 346 -10.46 -30.75 -14.51
CA ALA A 346 -10.18 -29.38 -14.88
C ALA A 346 -9.91 -28.56 -13.59
N ASN A 347 -8.73 -27.93 -13.49
CA ASN A 347 -8.38 -26.99 -12.40
C ASN A 347 -9.13 -25.66 -12.61
N ILE A 348 -10.47 -25.73 -12.55
CA ILE A 348 -11.37 -24.60 -12.77
C ILE A 348 -11.18 -23.63 -11.62
N GLN A 349 -10.85 -22.40 -11.96
CA GLN A 349 -10.72 -21.31 -11.01
C GLN A 349 -11.26 -20.03 -11.63
N VAL A 350 -12.13 -19.35 -10.88
CA VAL A 350 -12.70 -18.05 -11.22
C VAL A 350 -12.40 -17.05 -10.10
N SER A 351 -12.38 -15.76 -10.42
CA SER A 351 -11.90 -14.71 -9.51
C SER A 351 -12.74 -14.60 -8.24
N ASP A 352 -14.07 -14.65 -8.38
CA ASP A 352 -15.04 -14.55 -7.29
C ASP A 352 -14.93 -15.73 -6.31
N MET A 353 -14.75 -16.96 -6.81
CA MET A 353 -14.55 -18.13 -5.94
C MET A 353 -13.19 -18.09 -5.22
N ASN A 354 -12.14 -17.56 -5.86
CA ASN A 354 -10.86 -17.33 -5.20
C ASN A 354 -10.95 -16.25 -4.11
N SER A 355 -11.66 -15.16 -4.39
CA SER A 355 -11.90 -14.09 -3.41
C SER A 355 -12.71 -14.62 -2.22
N LEU A 356 -13.79 -15.37 -2.45
CA LEU A 356 -14.62 -15.93 -1.38
C LEU A 356 -13.84 -16.90 -0.49
N ASN A 357 -13.01 -17.77 -1.08
CA ASN A 357 -12.18 -18.69 -0.31
C ASN A 357 -11.12 -17.95 0.53
N ALA A 358 -10.57 -16.86 0.00
CA ALA A 358 -9.67 -15.98 0.75
C ALA A 358 -10.40 -15.26 1.89
N ASP A 359 -11.61 -14.75 1.67
CA ASP A 359 -12.44 -14.12 2.69
C ASP A 359 -12.76 -15.08 3.84
N MET A 360 -13.04 -16.35 3.54
CA MET A 360 -13.22 -17.39 4.56
C MET A 360 -11.96 -17.54 5.42
N ALA A 361 -10.79 -17.60 4.80
CA ALA A 361 -9.52 -17.73 5.51
C ALA A 361 -9.18 -16.52 6.38
N ILE A 362 -9.38 -15.31 5.85
CA ILE A 362 -9.15 -14.06 6.57
C ILE A 362 -10.10 -13.94 7.76
N GLN A 363 -11.36 -14.37 7.61
CA GLN A 363 -12.30 -14.38 8.72
C GLN A 363 -11.87 -15.33 9.84
N LEU A 364 -11.38 -16.53 9.51
CA LEU A 364 -10.83 -17.47 10.49
C LEU A 364 -9.61 -16.89 11.23
N TRP A 365 -8.65 -16.32 10.51
CA TRP A 365 -7.48 -15.67 11.13
C TRP A 365 -7.86 -14.50 12.04
N LYS A 366 -8.71 -13.60 11.57
CA LYS A 366 -9.17 -12.45 12.37
C LYS A 366 -10.00 -12.89 13.59
N ALA A 367 -10.83 -13.92 13.45
CA ALA A 367 -11.55 -14.50 14.58
C ALA A 367 -10.60 -15.12 15.61
N HIS A 368 -9.56 -15.84 15.15
CA HIS A 368 -8.51 -16.39 16.01
C HIS A 368 -7.78 -15.29 16.82
N ARG A 369 -7.55 -14.13 16.21
CA ARG A 369 -6.98 -12.94 16.89
C ARG A 369 -7.98 -12.13 17.71
N ARG A 370 -9.23 -12.59 17.84
CA ARG A 370 -10.32 -11.92 18.58
C ARG A 370 -10.68 -10.53 18.02
N PHE A 371 -10.46 -10.32 16.73
CA PHE A 371 -10.92 -9.11 16.05
C PHE A 371 -12.44 -9.10 15.87
N TYR A 372 -13.02 -10.28 15.64
CA TYR A 372 -14.48 -10.47 15.58
C TYR A 372 -15.04 -10.91 16.93
N ALA A 373 -16.32 -10.58 17.17
CA ALA A 373 -16.98 -10.77 18.46
C ALA A 373 -17.09 -12.24 18.91
N SER A 374 -17.06 -13.20 17.99
CA SER A 374 -16.96 -14.61 18.33
C SER A 374 -15.86 -15.30 17.53
N PHE A 375 -15.26 -16.29 18.18
CA PHE A 375 -14.54 -17.33 17.48
C PHE A 375 -15.58 -18.20 16.78
N GLY A 376 -15.52 -18.28 15.45
CA GLY A 376 -16.34 -19.24 14.70
C GLY A 376 -15.76 -20.65 14.80
N GLU A 377 -16.46 -21.63 14.24
CA GLU A 377 -15.93 -22.98 14.07
C GLU A 377 -14.65 -22.99 13.21
N PRO A 378 -13.70 -23.92 13.43
CA PRO A 378 -12.42 -23.92 12.73
C PRO A 378 -12.51 -24.44 11.29
N VAL A 379 -13.58 -25.14 10.92
CA VAL A 379 -13.75 -25.71 9.56
C VAL A 379 -14.92 -25.05 8.87
N TRP A 380 -14.67 -24.37 7.75
CA TRP A 380 -15.71 -23.72 6.93
C TRP A 380 -15.71 -24.32 5.54
N ILE A 381 -16.88 -24.77 5.09
CA ILE A 381 -17.11 -25.32 3.75
C ILE A 381 -18.21 -24.54 3.07
N TYR A 382 -17.93 -23.99 1.90
CA TYR A 382 -18.95 -23.35 1.05
C TYR A 382 -19.30 -24.28 -0.10
N GLN A 383 -20.58 -24.58 -0.27
CA GLN A 383 -21.10 -25.36 -1.39
C GLN A 383 -21.61 -24.43 -2.48
N VAL A 384 -21.04 -24.55 -3.68
CA VAL A 384 -21.35 -23.66 -4.81
C VAL A 384 -22.77 -23.90 -5.32
N GLU A 385 -23.25 -25.14 -5.35
CA GLU A 385 -24.56 -25.50 -5.89
C GLU A 385 -25.71 -25.01 -5.01
N THR A 386 -25.51 -24.98 -3.69
CA THR A 386 -26.54 -24.65 -2.69
C THR A 386 -26.36 -23.27 -2.08
N HIS A 387 -25.24 -22.59 -2.38
CA HIS A 387 -24.84 -21.31 -1.81
C HIS A 387 -24.80 -21.34 -0.28
N THR A 388 -24.53 -22.52 0.30
CA THR A 388 -24.60 -22.76 1.74
C THR A 388 -23.22 -22.79 2.36
N MET A 389 -23.05 -22.12 3.49
CA MET A 389 -21.86 -22.20 4.34
C MET A 389 -22.11 -23.19 5.47
N ILE A 390 -21.36 -24.28 5.47
CA ILE A 390 -21.34 -25.31 6.52
C ILE A 390 -20.15 -25.00 7.43
N ARG A 391 -20.38 -25.04 8.74
CA ARG A 391 -19.37 -24.80 9.77
C ARG A 391 -19.32 -26.01 10.69
N GLU A 392 -18.13 -26.57 10.89
CA GLU A 392 -17.93 -27.79 11.66
C GLU A 392 -16.95 -27.55 12.81
N ALA A 393 -17.34 -28.00 14.00
CA ALA A 393 -16.51 -27.95 15.20
C ALA A 393 -15.30 -28.89 15.08
N ALA A 394 -14.24 -28.56 15.82
CA ALA A 394 -13.11 -29.45 16.06
C ALA A 394 -13.56 -30.69 16.83
#